data_AF-A0A2D6IN59-F1
#
_entry.id   AF-A0A2D6IN59-F1
#
_cell.length_a   1.000
_cell.length_b   1.000
_cell.length_c   1.000
_cell.angle_alpha   90.00
_cell.angle_beta   90.00
_cell.angle_gamma   90.00
#
_symmetry.space_group_name_H-M   'P 1'
#
loop_
_entity.id
_entity.type
_entity.pdbx_description
1 polymer ?
#
loop_
_entity_poly.entity_id
_entity_poly.type
_entity_poly.pdbx_seq_one_letter_code
_entity_poly.pdbx_strand_id
1 'polypeptide(L)'
;MSVLQEVELSVSTAADVVESLLYLLQCRRDDDSAAFASALEALGMSANEAQSYWEFLDSPSELLWNEAKDNTEITQRFGLAISSRPSTPRNWLLYRVVSLALPDILQCELVGTRHMGGEESADNPADRLRIIFDRFPTDASSTKGQLLSIWRFLQGAAATQFSQAVVRAAGSLREELGADLGLRFAELLVEQKMLIPQPRMVALVSRVLKAGLDGQQVTLAGAFCPDYAYERTENPDLPYRYTFDGLGDGVGLVAQQFTRILPALSAFLTDLGVEHQVVLGIGDFEADNQDILDQVGVDRTEFFARCRRSLEAFRQAVPETVPLQLEMCWEDRAGDRLRPYSDAAFERMMAGDFGEMRTVFPDLDAIIERIPGQYKTFYERWFGRDMADREVLEVILKQAGEYAALAQITIEDLGRDVIMLAGDRPEMNRFNCFPEPLATLCAKRAY
;
A
#
# COMPACT_ATOMS: atom_id res chain seq x y z
N MET A 1 39.56 -4.97 -31.39
CA MET A 1 38.58 -5.76 -32.16
C MET A 1 38.50 -7.14 -31.56
N SER A 2 37.40 -7.68 -31.06
CA SER A 2 36.20 -7.13 -30.42
C SER A 2 35.86 -8.17 -29.36
N VAL A 3 35.81 -7.77 -28.09
CA VAL A 3 35.39 -8.63 -27.00
C VAL A 3 33.89 -8.86 -27.18
N LEU A 4 33.48 -10.12 -27.33
CA LEU A 4 32.07 -10.51 -27.22
C LEU A 4 31.66 -10.24 -25.76
N GLN A 5 30.86 -9.20 -25.56
CA GLN A 5 30.17 -8.98 -24.29
C GLN A 5 29.13 -10.09 -24.13
N GLU A 6 29.29 -10.90 -23.08
CA GLU A 6 28.18 -11.68 -22.54
C GLU A 6 27.11 -10.69 -22.09
N VAL A 7 25.92 -10.79 -22.69
CA VAL A 7 24.72 -10.14 -22.17
C VAL A 7 24.12 -11.12 -21.17
N GLU A 8 24.33 -10.86 -19.89
CA GLU A 8 23.53 -11.45 -18.81
C GLU A 8 22.10 -10.92 -18.95
N LEU A 9 21.19 -11.76 -19.44
CA LEU A 9 19.75 -11.52 -19.33
C LEU A 9 19.27 -12.08 -18.00
N SER A 10 19.18 -11.22 -16.98
CA SER A 10 18.44 -11.54 -15.76
C SER A 10 16.95 -11.45 -16.07
N VAL A 11 16.29 -12.59 -16.33
CA VAL A 11 14.82 -12.64 -16.25
C VAL A 11 14.49 -12.77 -14.76
N SER A 12 14.19 -11.64 -14.13
CA SER A 12 13.99 -11.54 -12.69
C SER A 12 12.51 -11.61 -12.34
N THR A 13 12.08 -12.74 -11.79
CA THR A 13 10.78 -12.97 -11.12
C THR A 13 9.62 -13.44 -12.01
N ALA A 14 8.69 -14.19 -11.38
CA ALA A 14 7.47 -14.70 -12.00
C ALA A 14 6.54 -13.59 -12.54
N ALA A 15 6.72 -12.35 -12.08
CA ALA A 15 5.98 -11.19 -12.56
C ALA A 15 6.36 -10.85 -14.02
N ASP A 16 7.65 -10.89 -14.36
CA ASP A 16 8.16 -10.59 -15.71
C ASP A 16 7.60 -11.55 -16.77
N VAL A 17 7.35 -12.82 -16.38
CA VAL A 17 6.77 -13.85 -17.26
C VAL A 17 5.29 -13.59 -17.51
N VAL A 18 4.54 -13.18 -16.49
CA VAL A 18 3.12 -12.83 -16.61
C VAL A 18 2.94 -11.54 -17.40
N GLU A 19 3.80 -10.55 -17.15
CA GLU A 19 3.81 -9.28 -17.89
C GLU A 19 4.11 -9.51 -19.38
N SER A 20 5.10 -10.35 -19.68
CA SER A 20 5.43 -10.76 -21.05
C SER A 20 4.26 -11.47 -21.73
N LEU A 21 3.54 -12.35 -21.01
CA LEU A 21 2.36 -13.04 -21.56
C LEU A 21 1.19 -12.07 -21.85
N LEU A 22 0.93 -11.12 -20.95
CA LEU A 22 -0.13 -10.11 -21.16
C LEU A 22 0.23 -9.15 -22.30
N TYR A 23 1.50 -8.78 -22.43
CA TYR A 23 1.98 -7.96 -23.54
C TYR A 23 1.84 -8.68 -24.88
N LEU A 24 2.23 -9.96 -24.97
CA LEU A 24 2.05 -10.78 -26.18
C LEU A 24 0.57 -10.90 -26.58
N LEU A 25 -0.34 -11.06 -25.62
CA LEU A 25 -1.79 -11.06 -25.89
C LEU A 25 -2.30 -9.70 -26.37
N GLN A 26 -1.72 -8.60 -25.86
CA GLN A 26 -2.05 -7.25 -26.29
C GLN A 26 -1.55 -6.96 -27.71
N CYS A 27 -0.29 -7.28 -28.02
CA CYS A 27 0.25 -7.20 -29.39
C CYS A 27 -0.63 -7.99 -30.37
N ARG A 28 -1.11 -9.16 -29.94
CA ARG A 28 -2.03 -9.97 -30.74
C ARG A 28 -3.39 -9.30 -30.96
N ARG A 29 -3.98 -8.71 -29.92
CA ARG A 29 -5.26 -7.98 -30.03
C ARG A 29 -5.15 -6.79 -30.98
N ASP A 30 -3.98 -6.16 -31.02
CA ASP A 30 -3.70 -4.97 -31.81
C ASP A 30 -3.18 -5.31 -33.22
N ASP A 31 -3.09 -6.61 -33.57
CA ASP A 31 -2.56 -7.13 -34.83
C ASP A 31 -1.10 -6.69 -35.13
N ASP A 32 -0.32 -6.46 -34.07
CA ASP A 32 1.08 -6.02 -34.12
C ASP A 32 2.06 -7.20 -34.07
N SER A 33 2.21 -7.89 -35.21
CA SER A 33 3.06 -9.07 -35.35
C SER A 33 4.55 -8.80 -35.10
N ALA A 34 5.02 -7.59 -35.41
CA ALA A 34 6.40 -7.18 -35.22
C ALA A 34 6.74 -6.99 -33.74
N ALA A 35 5.85 -6.33 -32.98
CA ALA A 35 6.02 -6.20 -31.53
C ALA A 35 5.92 -7.56 -30.81
N PHE A 36 5.03 -8.45 -31.28
CA PHE A 36 4.91 -9.80 -30.77
C PHE A 36 6.18 -10.63 -31.01
N ALA A 37 6.72 -10.59 -32.23
CA ALA A 37 7.95 -11.31 -32.57
C ALA A 37 9.14 -10.79 -31.76
N SER A 38 9.29 -9.47 -31.66
CA SER A 38 10.36 -8.83 -30.88
C SER A 38 10.30 -9.19 -29.39
N ALA A 39 9.10 -9.32 -28.82
CA ALA A 39 8.93 -9.75 -27.44
C ALA A 39 9.32 -11.22 -27.22
N LEU A 40 8.99 -12.12 -28.15
CA LEU A 40 9.41 -13.52 -28.07
C LEU A 40 10.92 -13.70 -28.31
N GLU A 41 11.50 -12.89 -29.20
CA GLU A 41 12.95 -12.85 -29.42
C GLU A 41 13.69 -12.34 -28.17
N ALA A 42 13.14 -11.35 -27.47
CA ALA A 42 13.67 -10.88 -26.18
C ALA A 42 13.61 -11.96 -25.08
N LEU A 43 12.72 -12.94 -25.22
CA LEU A 43 12.65 -14.14 -24.38
C LEU A 43 13.56 -15.28 -24.87
N GLY A 44 14.37 -15.03 -25.90
CA GLY A 44 15.38 -15.96 -26.43
C GLY A 44 14.92 -16.86 -27.57
N MET A 45 13.74 -16.64 -28.16
CA MET A 45 13.29 -17.38 -29.35
C MET A 45 13.99 -16.85 -30.61
N SER A 46 14.19 -17.69 -31.62
CA SER A 46 14.64 -17.21 -32.92
C SER A 46 13.50 -16.48 -33.67
N ALA A 47 13.85 -15.56 -34.57
CA ALA A 47 12.88 -14.83 -35.38
C ALA A 47 11.91 -15.75 -36.14
N ASN A 48 12.40 -16.88 -36.64
CA ASN A 48 11.57 -17.87 -37.33
C ASN A 48 10.58 -18.57 -36.37
N GLU A 49 10.99 -18.86 -35.13
CA GLU A 49 10.09 -19.44 -34.12
C GLU A 49 9.02 -18.44 -33.71
N ALA A 50 9.41 -17.19 -33.43
CA ALA A 50 8.51 -16.12 -33.04
C ALA A 50 7.44 -15.84 -34.12
N GLN A 51 7.85 -15.77 -35.38
CA GLN A 51 6.96 -15.63 -36.53
C GLN A 51 6.00 -16.84 -36.68
N SER A 52 6.50 -18.06 -36.50
CA SER A 52 5.67 -19.28 -36.57
C SER A 52 4.58 -19.31 -35.50
N TYR A 53 4.84 -18.75 -34.31
CA TYR A 53 3.84 -18.61 -33.25
C TYR A 53 2.75 -17.59 -33.60
N TRP A 54 3.11 -16.49 -34.27
CA TRP A 54 2.12 -15.51 -34.75
C TRP A 54 1.19 -16.11 -35.80
N GLU A 55 1.76 -16.76 -36.83
CA GLU A 55 1.01 -17.41 -37.91
C GLU A 55 0.11 -18.56 -37.41
N PHE A 56 0.58 -19.30 -36.39
CA PHE A 56 -0.20 -20.35 -35.72
C PHE A 56 -1.48 -19.80 -35.06
N LEU A 57 -1.46 -18.57 -34.55
CA LEU A 57 -2.62 -17.93 -33.93
C LEU A 57 -3.63 -17.38 -34.96
N ASP A 58 -3.24 -17.22 -36.23
CA ASP A 58 -4.07 -16.73 -37.33
C ASP A 58 -4.79 -17.83 -38.11
N SER A 59 -4.27 -19.06 -38.06
CA SER A 59 -4.91 -20.21 -38.71
C SER A 59 -5.31 -21.26 -37.68
N PRO A 60 -6.41 -21.05 -36.92
CA PRO A 60 -6.96 -22.08 -36.04
C PRO A 60 -7.62 -23.23 -36.84
N SER A 61 -7.43 -23.30 -38.16
CA SER A 61 -7.99 -24.35 -39.01
C SER A 61 -7.35 -25.69 -38.68
N GLU A 62 -8.11 -26.50 -37.94
CA GLU A 62 -8.07 -27.96 -37.98
C GLU A 62 -6.68 -28.61 -37.88
N LEU A 63 -5.84 -28.15 -36.96
CA LEU A 63 -4.99 -29.12 -36.29
C LEU A 63 -5.91 -29.97 -35.43
N LEU A 64 -6.31 -31.11 -36.01
CA LEU A 64 -7.04 -32.18 -35.35
C LEU A 64 -6.19 -32.63 -34.15
N TRP A 65 -6.37 -31.94 -33.01
CA TRP A 65 -5.81 -32.29 -31.71
C TRP A 65 -6.16 -33.74 -31.31
N ASN A 66 -7.17 -34.30 -31.98
CA ASN A 66 -7.69 -35.66 -31.82
C ASN A 66 -6.93 -36.71 -32.65
N GLU A 67 -6.07 -36.32 -33.60
CA GLU A 67 -5.34 -37.24 -34.49
C GLU A 67 -3.86 -37.40 -34.15
N ALA A 68 -3.28 -36.47 -33.36
CA ALA A 68 -1.93 -36.63 -32.86
C ALA A 68 -1.88 -37.79 -31.86
N LYS A 69 -1.17 -38.86 -32.21
CA LYS A 69 -1.23 -40.12 -31.45
C LYS A 69 -0.45 -40.06 -30.15
N ASP A 70 0.57 -39.20 -30.08
CA ASP A 70 1.36 -38.96 -28.88
C ASP A 70 2.09 -37.60 -28.93
N ASN A 71 2.74 -37.26 -27.83
CA ASN A 71 3.45 -35.99 -27.66
C ASN A 71 4.68 -35.85 -28.57
N THR A 72 5.23 -36.95 -29.08
CA THR A 72 6.39 -36.95 -29.99
C THR A 72 6.01 -36.36 -31.34
N GLU A 73 4.86 -36.80 -31.87
CA GLU A 73 4.30 -36.30 -33.13
C GLU A 73 3.98 -34.80 -33.04
N ILE A 74 3.48 -34.36 -31.88
CA ILE A 74 3.23 -32.93 -31.59
C ILE A 74 4.56 -32.16 -31.60
N THR A 75 5.59 -32.60 -30.86
CA THR A 75 6.89 -31.90 -30.85
C THR A 75 7.63 -31.92 -32.18
N GLN A 76 7.51 -33.00 -32.96
CA GLN A 76 8.07 -33.05 -34.34
C GLN A 76 7.38 -32.04 -35.25
N ARG A 77 6.06 -31.84 -35.11
CA ARG A 77 5.32 -30.81 -35.84
C ARG A 77 5.68 -29.38 -35.40
N PHE A 78 6.17 -29.22 -34.17
CA PHE A 78 6.74 -27.96 -33.66
C PHE A 78 8.25 -27.80 -33.91
N GLY A 79 8.89 -28.71 -34.67
CA GLY A 79 10.33 -28.64 -34.94
C GLY A 79 11.25 -28.92 -33.74
N LEU A 80 10.69 -29.37 -32.62
CA LEU A 80 11.39 -29.63 -31.37
C LEU A 80 11.88 -31.08 -31.33
N ALA A 81 13.20 -31.29 -31.38
CA ALA A 81 13.80 -32.61 -31.26
C ALA A 81 13.86 -33.05 -29.78
N ILE A 82 12.89 -33.84 -29.31
CA ILE A 82 12.99 -34.51 -28.02
C ILE A 82 13.89 -35.75 -28.18
N SER A 83 15.09 -35.71 -27.59
CA SER A 83 15.94 -36.90 -27.49
C SER A 83 15.28 -37.91 -26.54
N SER A 84 14.98 -39.09 -27.08
CA SER A 84 14.20 -40.17 -26.48
C SER A 84 14.61 -40.59 -25.05
N ARG A 85 13.68 -40.45 -24.08
CA ARG A 85 13.25 -41.44 -23.06
C ARG A 85 12.13 -40.85 -22.18
N PRO A 86 11.26 -41.68 -21.58
CA PRO A 86 9.82 -41.43 -21.62
C PRO A 86 9.29 -40.58 -20.45
N SER A 87 8.20 -39.86 -20.77
CA SER A 87 7.24 -39.21 -19.87
C SER A 87 7.71 -37.96 -19.13
N THR A 88 7.98 -36.91 -19.88
CA THR A 88 7.85 -35.56 -19.33
C THR A 88 6.41 -35.07 -19.56
N PRO A 89 5.63 -34.74 -18.50
CA PRO A 89 4.24 -34.34 -18.65
C PRO A 89 4.10 -33.05 -19.46
N ARG A 90 2.94 -32.86 -20.10
CA ARG A 90 2.51 -31.64 -20.83
C ARG A 90 2.76 -30.31 -20.07
N ASN A 91 2.93 -30.38 -18.76
CA ASN A 91 3.16 -29.23 -17.88
C ASN A 91 4.59 -29.15 -17.35
N TRP A 92 5.56 -29.91 -17.87
CA TRP A 92 6.91 -29.96 -17.27
C TRP A 92 7.62 -28.61 -17.27
N LEU A 93 7.43 -27.78 -18.29
CA LEU A 93 7.99 -26.43 -18.32
C LEU A 93 7.34 -25.55 -17.22
N LEU A 94 6.01 -25.59 -17.10
CA LEU A 94 5.27 -24.89 -16.04
C LEU A 94 5.65 -25.42 -14.65
N TYR A 95 5.80 -26.73 -14.51
CA TYR A 95 6.20 -27.42 -13.30
C TYR A 95 7.65 -27.11 -12.93
N ARG A 96 8.55 -27.00 -13.91
CA ARG A 96 9.93 -26.60 -13.65
C ARG A 96 10.04 -25.15 -13.23
N VAL A 97 9.33 -24.27 -13.92
CA VAL A 97 9.22 -22.85 -13.58
C VAL A 97 8.68 -22.67 -12.16
N VAL A 98 7.64 -23.42 -11.77
CA VAL A 98 7.07 -23.35 -10.41
C VAL A 98 7.99 -24.00 -9.35
N SER A 99 8.61 -25.15 -9.63
CA SER A 99 9.51 -25.83 -8.68
C SER A 99 10.82 -25.08 -8.40
N LEU A 100 11.27 -24.25 -9.34
CA LEU A 100 12.46 -23.41 -9.19
C LEU A 100 12.12 -22.09 -8.49
N ALA A 101 10.90 -21.58 -8.70
CA ALA A 101 10.45 -20.32 -8.12
C ALA A 101 9.87 -20.45 -6.70
N LEU A 102 9.32 -21.62 -6.34
CA LEU A 102 8.59 -21.84 -5.06
C LEU A 102 8.93 -23.22 -4.44
N PRO A 103 10.18 -23.45 -4.01
CA PRO A 103 10.66 -24.78 -3.59
C PRO A 103 9.97 -25.33 -2.34
N ASP A 104 9.39 -24.48 -1.49
CA ASP A 104 8.80 -24.88 -0.19
C ASP A 104 7.28 -25.15 -0.24
N ILE A 105 6.62 -24.83 -1.37
CA ILE A 105 5.15 -24.91 -1.50
C ILE A 105 4.69 -26.26 -2.09
N LEU A 106 5.58 -26.98 -2.78
CA LEU A 106 5.26 -28.24 -3.45
C LEU A 106 6.24 -29.35 -3.06
N GLN A 107 6.17 -29.84 -1.83
CA GLN A 107 6.58 -31.22 -1.57
C GLN A 107 5.44 -32.12 -2.05
N CYS A 108 5.62 -32.73 -3.22
CA CYS A 108 4.66 -33.66 -3.79
C CYS A 108 5.37 -34.97 -4.15
N GLU A 109 4.77 -36.09 -3.74
CA GLU A 109 5.25 -37.41 -4.09
C GLU A 109 4.43 -37.96 -5.26
N LEU A 110 5.14 -38.44 -6.28
CA LEU A 110 4.54 -39.00 -7.49
C LEU A 110 4.40 -40.52 -7.29
N VAL A 111 3.18 -41.03 -7.14
CA VAL A 111 2.96 -42.47 -6.86
C VAL A 111 2.12 -43.09 -7.99
N GLY A 112 2.67 -44.12 -8.64
CA GLY A 112 2.01 -44.90 -9.71
C GLY A 112 2.81 -44.92 -11.02
N THR A 113 2.36 -45.71 -12.01
CA THR A 113 3.16 -45.99 -13.22
C THR A 113 2.43 -45.78 -14.55
N ARG A 114 1.16 -45.34 -14.58
CA ARG A 114 0.36 -45.18 -15.83
C ARG A 114 -0.47 -43.89 -15.89
N HIS A 115 -0.59 -43.31 -17.09
CA HIS A 115 -1.15 -41.97 -17.41
C HIS A 115 -2.70 -41.90 -17.39
N MET A 116 -3.27 -40.72 -17.09
CA MET A 116 -4.72 -40.49 -16.92
C MET A 116 -5.55 -40.55 -18.22
N GLY A 117 -6.64 -41.34 -18.21
CA GLY A 117 -7.73 -41.27 -19.19
C GLY A 117 -9.00 -42.00 -18.72
N GLY A 118 -10.17 -41.34 -18.87
CA GLY A 118 -11.52 -41.93 -18.77
C GLY A 118 -12.07 -42.24 -17.37
N GLU A 119 -13.41 -42.34 -17.28
CA GLU A 119 -14.15 -42.87 -16.11
C GLU A 119 -13.80 -44.35 -15.85
N GLU A 120 -13.98 -44.80 -14.61
CA GLU A 120 -13.67 -46.16 -14.17
C GLU A 120 -14.52 -47.20 -14.90
N SER A 121 -13.87 -48.22 -15.47
CA SER A 121 -14.50 -49.40 -16.05
C SER A 121 -13.65 -50.64 -15.76
N ALA A 122 -14.17 -51.83 -16.04
CA ALA A 122 -13.46 -53.10 -15.85
C ALA A 122 -12.11 -53.19 -16.61
N ASP A 123 -11.91 -52.34 -17.62
CA ASP A 123 -10.68 -52.26 -18.41
C ASP A 123 -9.70 -51.17 -17.91
N ASN A 124 -9.97 -50.55 -16.75
CA ASN A 124 -9.28 -49.35 -16.26
C ASN A 124 -8.81 -49.51 -14.78
N PRO A 125 -7.64 -50.14 -14.52
CA PRO A 125 -7.25 -50.59 -13.17
C PRO A 125 -6.62 -49.50 -12.26
N ALA A 126 -6.51 -49.83 -10.96
CA ALA A 126 -6.29 -48.91 -9.83
C ALA A 126 -4.90 -48.20 -9.77
N ASP A 127 -3.97 -48.58 -10.62
CA ASP A 127 -2.54 -48.25 -10.64
C ASP A 127 -2.17 -46.98 -11.44
N ARG A 128 -3.05 -45.98 -11.43
CA ARG A 128 -2.81 -44.65 -12.02
C ARG A 128 -1.75 -43.86 -11.24
N LEU A 129 -0.98 -43.04 -11.96
CA LEU A 129 -0.18 -41.95 -11.38
C LEU A 129 -1.09 -40.97 -10.64
N ARG A 130 -0.89 -40.87 -9.32
CA ARG A 130 -1.54 -39.90 -8.45
C ARG A 130 -0.49 -38.93 -7.93
N ILE A 131 -0.81 -37.65 -7.97
CA ILE A 131 -0.09 -36.63 -7.23
C ILE A 131 -0.74 -36.58 -5.86
N ILE A 132 -0.02 -37.01 -4.84
CA ILE A 132 -0.49 -36.93 -3.46
C ILE A 132 0.12 -35.66 -2.87
N PHE A 133 -0.73 -34.81 -2.32
CA PHE A 133 -0.32 -33.61 -1.59
C PHE A 133 -0.27 -33.98 -0.11
N ASP A 134 0.89 -33.82 0.53
CA ASP A 134 1.07 -34.18 1.94
C ASP A 134 0.34 -33.25 2.91
N ARG A 135 -0.03 -32.05 2.45
CA ARG A 135 -0.89 -31.11 3.19
C ARG A 135 -1.84 -30.41 2.22
N PHE A 136 -3.14 -30.63 2.41
CA PHE A 136 -4.16 -29.72 1.87
C PHE A 136 -4.40 -28.60 2.89
N PRO A 137 -4.56 -27.33 2.47
CA PRO A 137 -5.05 -26.29 3.36
C PRO A 137 -6.49 -26.66 3.75
N THR A 138 -6.68 -27.05 5.00
CA THR A 138 -8.00 -27.26 5.60
C THR A 138 -8.71 -25.92 5.65
N ASP A 139 -9.74 -25.74 4.82
CA ASP A 139 -10.96 -24.98 5.13
C ASP A 139 -11.92 -24.78 3.94
N ALA A 140 -11.61 -25.30 2.74
CA ALA A 140 -12.60 -25.36 1.67
C ALA A 140 -13.47 -26.62 1.82
N SER A 141 -14.67 -26.46 2.37
CA SER A 141 -15.73 -27.48 2.30
C SER A 141 -16.10 -27.74 0.84
N SER A 142 -15.46 -28.70 0.19
CA SER A 142 -15.92 -29.22 -1.11
C SER A 142 -15.92 -30.75 -1.09
N THR A 143 -17.10 -31.32 -1.29
CA THR A 143 -17.35 -32.75 -1.52
C THR A 143 -16.40 -33.34 -2.56
N LYS A 144 -15.95 -34.58 -2.29
CA LYS A 144 -15.16 -35.43 -3.21
C LYS A 144 -15.69 -35.32 -4.65
N GLY A 145 -14.82 -34.95 -5.59
CA GLY A 145 -15.06 -35.16 -7.03
C GLY A 145 -15.14 -33.91 -7.92
N GLN A 146 -14.94 -32.69 -7.41
CA GLN A 146 -14.82 -31.53 -8.30
C GLN A 146 -13.35 -31.27 -8.69
N LEU A 147 -13.08 -31.34 -9.99
CA LEU A 147 -11.87 -30.81 -10.62
C LEU A 147 -11.84 -29.28 -10.40
N LEU A 148 -10.99 -28.82 -9.49
CA LEU A 148 -10.59 -27.43 -9.44
C LEU A 148 -9.66 -27.15 -10.63
N SER A 149 -10.07 -26.27 -11.54
CA SER A 149 -9.15 -25.79 -12.57
C SER A 149 -7.96 -25.10 -11.91
N ILE A 150 -6.76 -25.22 -12.49
CA ILE A 150 -5.57 -24.46 -12.07
C ILE A 150 -5.90 -22.97 -11.94
N TRP A 151 -6.79 -22.45 -12.79
CA TRP A 151 -7.34 -21.10 -12.71
C TRP A 151 -8.07 -20.81 -11.37
N ARG A 152 -8.89 -21.73 -10.85
CA ARG A 152 -9.52 -21.60 -9.53
C ARG A 152 -8.57 -21.87 -8.36
N PHE A 153 -7.56 -22.73 -8.54
CA PHE A 153 -6.53 -22.97 -7.53
C PHE A 153 -5.58 -21.79 -7.38
N LEU A 154 -5.18 -21.14 -8.47
CA LEU A 154 -4.41 -19.89 -8.46
C LEU A 154 -5.23 -18.70 -7.93
N GLN A 155 -6.56 -18.76 -7.99
CA GLN A 155 -7.44 -17.82 -7.29
C GLN A 155 -7.67 -18.19 -5.80
N GLY A 156 -7.43 -19.45 -5.41
CA GLY A 156 -7.65 -19.98 -4.06
C GLY A 156 -6.39 -20.13 -3.21
N ALA A 157 -5.20 -20.09 -3.81
CA ALA A 157 -3.91 -19.99 -3.14
C ALA A 157 -3.37 -18.58 -3.37
N ALA A 158 -3.17 -17.83 -2.29
CA ALA A 158 -3.11 -16.37 -2.27
C ALA A 158 -1.92 -15.73 -3.01
N ALA A 159 -1.98 -15.69 -4.34
CA ALA A 159 -1.37 -14.64 -5.17
C ALA A 159 -2.30 -13.42 -5.34
N THR A 160 -3.36 -13.35 -4.51
CA THR A 160 -4.41 -12.33 -4.50
C THR A 160 -4.06 -11.07 -3.70
N GLN A 161 -2.84 -10.90 -3.18
CA GLN A 161 -2.52 -9.72 -2.37
C GLN A 161 -1.94 -8.52 -3.12
N PHE A 162 -1.49 -8.68 -4.37
CA PHE A 162 -1.11 -7.53 -5.19
C PHE A 162 -2.25 -7.09 -6.09
N SER A 163 -3.07 -6.17 -5.58
CA SER A 163 -3.99 -5.46 -6.46
C SER A 163 -3.19 -4.68 -7.51
N GLN A 164 -3.64 -4.62 -8.76
CA GLN A 164 -3.07 -3.70 -9.77
C GLN A 164 -2.98 -2.25 -9.27
N ALA A 165 -3.77 -1.89 -8.25
CA ALA A 165 -3.67 -0.61 -7.57
C ALA A 165 -2.36 -0.44 -6.79
N VAL A 166 -1.78 -1.50 -6.18
CA VAL A 166 -0.46 -1.48 -5.53
C VAL A 166 0.64 -1.25 -6.56
N VAL A 167 0.63 -1.97 -7.67
CA VAL A 167 1.65 -1.81 -8.73
C VAL A 167 1.61 -0.41 -9.35
N ARG A 168 0.41 0.11 -9.64
CA ARG A 168 0.23 1.49 -10.12
C ARG A 168 0.63 2.53 -9.08
N ALA A 169 0.25 2.32 -7.83
CA ALA A 169 0.63 3.17 -6.70
C ALA A 169 2.15 3.19 -6.45
N ALA A 170 2.82 2.06 -6.69
CA ALA A 170 4.25 1.92 -6.48
C ALA A 170 5.09 2.60 -7.56
N GLY A 171 4.53 3.04 -8.70
CA GLY A 171 5.30 3.60 -9.82
C GLY A 171 6.31 4.67 -9.39
N SER A 172 5.82 5.76 -8.82
CA SER A 172 6.70 6.84 -8.34
C SER A 172 7.59 6.42 -7.17
N LEU A 173 7.13 5.50 -6.30
CA LEU A 173 7.93 4.97 -5.20
C LEU A 173 9.11 4.14 -5.71
N ARG A 174 8.90 3.34 -6.76
CA ARG A 174 9.94 2.52 -7.40
C ARG A 174 10.94 3.36 -8.17
N GLU A 175 10.47 4.40 -8.84
CA GLU A 175 11.35 5.37 -9.51
C GLU A 175 12.28 6.06 -8.50
N GLU A 176 11.73 6.46 -7.35
CA GLU A 176 12.48 7.23 -6.35
C GLU A 176 13.34 6.37 -5.41
N LEU A 177 12.86 5.19 -4.98
CA LEU A 177 13.53 4.33 -4.00
C LEU A 177 14.22 3.11 -4.62
N GLY A 178 14.07 2.89 -5.92
CA GLY A 178 14.46 1.64 -6.59
C GLY A 178 13.35 0.59 -6.56
N ALA A 179 13.45 -0.39 -7.47
CA ALA A 179 12.35 -1.31 -7.76
C ALA A 179 11.90 -2.14 -6.56
N ASP A 180 12.83 -2.71 -5.78
CA ASP A 180 12.52 -3.57 -4.64
C ASP A 180 11.99 -2.76 -3.44
N LEU A 181 12.77 -1.78 -2.96
CA LEU A 181 12.42 -0.96 -1.81
C LEU A 181 11.12 -0.17 -2.04
N GLY A 182 10.95 0.41 -3.22
CA GLY A 182 9.75 1.16 -3.57
C GLY A 182 8.48 0.29 -3.58
N LEU A 183 8.60 -0.98 -4.00
CA LEU A 183 7.49 -1.92 -3.99
C LEU A 183 7.14 -2.36 -2.56
N ARG A 184 8.14 -2.78 -1.77
CA ARG A 184 7.97 -3.15 -0.36
C ARG A 184 7.35 -2.01 0.46
N PHE A 185 7.76 -0.77 0.20
CA PHE A 185 7.19 0.37 0.88
C PHE A 185 5.74 0.67 0.44
N ALA A 186 5.43 0.53 -0.86
CA ALA A 186 4.05 0.66 -1.35
C ALA A 186 3.12 -0.40 -0.75
N GLU A 187 3.57 -1.65 -0.62
CA GLU A 187 2.86 -2.73 0.06
C GLU A 187 2.52 -2.36 1.49
N LEU A 188 3.53 -1.96 2.27
CA LEU A 188 3.35 -1.51 3.65
C LEU A 188 2.28 -0.43 3.75
N LEU A 189 2.34 0.60 2.89
CA LEU A 189 1.33 1.67 2.89
C LEU A 189 -0.07 1.13 2.58
N VAL A 190 -0.23 0.21 1.62
CA VAL A 190 -1.55 -0.34 1.28
C VAL A 190 -2.09 -1.25 2.38
N GLU A 191 -1.26 -2.15 2.92
CA GLU A 191 -1.60 -3.04 4.02
C GLU A 191 -2.02 -2.26 5.25
N GLN A 192 -1.26 -1.20 5.56
CA GLN A 192 -1.54 -0.32 6.67
C GLN A 192 -2.58 0.75 6.36
N LYS A 193 -3.38 0.57 5.29
CA LYS A 193 -4.47 1.47 4.91
C LYS A 193 -4.03 2.94 4.91
N MET A 194 -2.83 3.22 4.44
CA MET A 194 -2.32 4.57 4.26
C MET A 194 -2.61 5.05 2.82
N LEU A 195 -2.59 6.36 2.63
CA LEU A 195 -2.56 6.95 1.32
C LEU A 195 -1.20 6.74 0.68
N ILE A 196 -1.23 6.49 -0.62
CA ILE A 196 -0.04 6.49 -1.45
C ILE A 196 0.28 7.96 -1.76
N PRO A 197 1.48 8.45 -1.41
CA PRO A 197 1.81 9.84 -1.64
C PRO A 197 1.84 10.17 -3.13
N GLN A 198 1.49 11.41 -3.47
CA GLN A 198 1.67 11.93 -4.83
C GLN A 198 3.17 12.06 -5.17
N PRO A 199 3.58 12.09 -6.45
CA PRO A 199 5.00 12.02 -6.84
C PRO A 199 5.92 13.00 -6.11
N ARG A 200 5.50 14.26 -5.92
CA ARG A 200 6.30 15.27 -5.18
C ARG A 200 6.49 14.90 -3.71
N MET A 201 5.47 14.33 -3.08
CA MET A 201 5.56 13.85 -1.70
C MET A 201 6.40 12.58 -1.61
N VAL A 202 6.34 11.70 -2.63
CA VAL A 202 7.22 10.53 -2.73
C VAL A 202 8.69 10.96 -2.74
N ALA A 203 9.05 12.00 -3.50
CA ALA A 203 10.41 12.51 -3.50
C ALA A 203 10.87 13.02 -2.11
N LEU A 204 9.98 13.70 -1.38
CA LEU A 204 10.28 14.15 0.00
C LEU A 204 10.47 12.98 0.96
N VAL A 205 9.58 11.98 0.92
CA VAL A 205 9.68 10.78 1.74
C VAL A 205 10.92 9.97 1.37
N SER A 206 11.21 9.84 0.08
CA SER A 206 12.40 9.15 -0.45
C SER A 206 13.69 9.80 0.03
N ARG A 207 13.77 11.13 0.04
CA ARG A 207 14.91 11.87 0.62
C ARG A 207 15.18 11.45 2.06
N VAL A 208 14.13 11.43 2.91
CA VAL A 208 14.28 11.09 4.34
C VAL A 208 14.65 9.61 4.52
N LEU A 209 14.03 8.70 3.75
CA LEU A 209 14.38 7.28 3.81
C LEU A 209 15.83 7.01 3.35
N LYS A 210 16.29 7.69 2.29
CA LYS A 210 17.69 7.59 1.83
C LYS A 210 18.68 8.11 2.86
N ALA A 211 18.37 9.25 3.49
CA ALA A 211 19.14 9.75 4.64
C ALA A 211 19.24 8.70 5.76
N GLY A 212 18.13 8.01 6.05
CA GLY A 212 18.09 6.88 6.97
C GLY A 212 19.03 5.73 6.59
N LEU A 213 18.99 5.32 5.33
CA LEU A 213 19.85 4.27 4.77
C LEU A 213 21.34 4.66 4.78
N ASP A 214 21.64 5.96 4.70
CA ASP A 214 22.98 6.52 4.82
C ASP A 214 23.43 6.69 6.30
N GLY A 215 22.63 6.21 7.26
CA GLY A 215 22.97 6.16 8.69
C GLY A 215 22.50 7.36 9.50
N GLN A 216 21.67 8.24 8.95
CA GLN A 216 21.03 9.31 9.73
C GLN A 216 19.81 8.77 10.48
N GLN A 217 19.50 9.32 11.66
CA GLN A 217 18.31 8.93 12.39
C GLN A 217 17.05 9.50 11.71
N VAL A 218 16.07 8.65 11.40
CA VAL A 218 14.77 9.07 10.87
C VAL A 218 13.78 9.29 12.00
N THR A 219 13.12 10.44 12.03
CA THR A 219 12.05 10.70 12.99
C THR A 219 10.67 10.60 12.34
N LEU A 220 9.82 9.71 12.85
CA LEU A 220 8.39 9.72 12.52
C LEU A 220 7.68 10.63 13.51
N ALA A 221 7.26 11.83 13.09
CA ALA A 221 6.63 12.81 13.96
C ALA A 221 5.15 12.98 13.65
N GLY A 222 4.30 13.38 14.58
CA GLY A 222 2.89 13.63 14.26
C GLY A 222 2.07 14.04 15.45
N ALA A 223 0.77 14.26 15.23
CA ALA A 223 -0.18 14.55 16.29
C ALA A 223 -1.52 13.86 16.03
N PHE A 224 -2.25 13.55 17.11
CA PHE A 224 -3.63 13.06 17.04
C PHE A 224 -4.57 13.88 17.93
N CYS A 225 -5.84 13.91 17.54
CA CYS A 225 -6.90 14.52 18.34
C CYS A 225 -7.09 13.78 19.66
N PRO A 226 -7.61 14.46 20.69
CA PRO A 226 -8.12 13.82 21.91
C PRO A 226 -9.18 12.74 21.64
N ASP A 227 -9.48 11.95 22.68
CA ASP A 227 -10.50 10.89 22.67
C ASP A 227 -11.93 11.46 22.67
N TYR A 228 -12.28 12.24 21.65
CA TYR A 228 -13.61 12.82 21.50
C TYR A 228 -14.66 11.73 21.31
N ALA A 229 -15.82 11.91 21.93
CA ALA A 229 -16.96 11.01 21.78
C ALA A 229 -17.37 10.85 20.31
N TYR A 230 -17.72 9.62 19.96
CA TYR A 230 -18.09 9.21 18.61
C TYR A 230 -19.18 8.14 18.64
N GLU A 231 -19.86 7.99 17.52
CA GLU A 231 -20.85 6.93 17.33
C GLU A 231 -20.57 6.14 16.05
N ARG A 232 -21.00 4.89 16.04
CA ARG A 232 -20.95 4.04 14.84
C ARG A 232 -22.04 4.47 13.87
N THR A 233 -21.73 4.52 12.58
CA THR A 233 -22.70 4.78 11.52
C THR A 233 -22.98 3.53 10.70
N GLU A 234 -24.09 3.54 9.96
CA GLU A 234 -24.45 2.47 9.02
C GLU A 234 -23.68 2.59 7.68
N ASN A 235 -22.96 3.69 7.45
CA ASN A 235 -22.19 3.89 6.24
C ASN A 235 -20.84 3.16 6.33
N PRO A 236 -20.58 2.15 5.49
CA PRO A 236 -19.30 1.43 5.50
C PRO A 236 -18.10 2.32 5.14
N ASP A 237 -18.31 3.42 4.41
CA ASP A 237 -17.26 4.38 4.05
C ASP A 237 -16.98 5.41 5.17
N LEU A 238 -17.87 5.49 6.18
CA LEU A 238 -17.73 6.33 7.36
C LEU A 238 -18.22 5.57 8.59
N PRO A 239 -17.54 4.49 9.01
CA PRO A 239 -18.06 3.59 10.04
C PRO A 239 -18.22 4.26 11.40
N TYR A 240 -17.50 5.35 11.65
CA TYR A 240 -17.66 6.17 12.85
C TYR A 240 -17.73 7.65 12.50
N ARG A 241 -18.48 8.42 13.30
CA ARG A 241 -18.45 9.88 13.28
C ARG A 241 -18.35 10.45 14.68
N TYR A 242 -17.61 11.54 14.83
CA TYR A 242 -17.56 12.28 16.08
C TYR A 242 -18.91 12.94 16.39
N THR A 243 -19.34 12.81 17.64
CA THR A 243 -20.49 13.54 18.18
C THR A 243 -20.06 14.73 19.02
N PHE A 244 -18.86 14.68 19.60
CA PHE A 244 -18.32 15.70 20.51
C PHE A 244 -19.12 15.90 21.81
N ASP A 245 -20.03 14.99 22.15
CA ASP A 245 -20.84 15.08 23.39
C ASP A 245 -20.06 14.73 24.67
N GLY A 246 -18.74 14.58 24.54
CA GLY A 246 -17.87 14.16 25.63
C GLY A 246 -16.43 14.03 25.18
N LEU A 247 -15.55 14.02 26.18
CA LEU A 247 -14.13 13.72 26.04
C LEU A 247 -13.82 12.48 26.86
N GLY A 248 -13.41 11.39 26.24
CA GLY A 248 -12.90 10.21 26.93
C GLY A 248 -11.49 10.40 27.47
N ASP A 249 -10.92 9.33 28.00
CA ASP A 249 -9.53 9.26 28.44
C ASP A 249 -8.84 7.96 27.99
N GLY A 250 -9.41 7.29 26.98
CA GLY A 250 -8.87 6.09 26.37
C GLY A 250 -8.08 6.40 25.10
N VAL A 251 -8.00 5.40 24.21
CA VAL A 251 -7.36 5.53 22.90
C VAL A 251 -8.39 6.05 21.89
N GLY A 252 -8.32 7.34 21.57
CA GLY A 252 -9.21 8.00 20.63
C GLY A 252 -9.14 7.43 19.21
N LEU A 253 -10.18 7.69 18.40
CA LEU A 253 -10.33 7.14 17.05
C LEU A 253 -9.07 7.31 16.19
N VAL A 254 -8.57 8.55 16.00
CA VAL A 254 -7.36 8.76 15.19
C VAL A 254 -6.15 8.02 15.78
N ALA A 255 -6.00 8.03 17.11
CA ALA A 255 -4.92 7.33 17.78
C ALA A 255 -4.97 5.80 17.54
N GLN A 256 -6.16 5.19 17.47
CA GLN A 256 -6.31 3.76 17.12
C GLN A 256 -5.72 3.42 15.74
N GLN A 257 -5.66 4.37 14.80
CA GLN A 257 -4.99 4.12 13.52
C GLN A 257 -3.48 4.01 13.71
N PHE A 258 -2.91 4.84 14.59
CA PHE A 258 -1.48 4.82 14.87
C PHE A 258 -1.04 3.58 15.64
N THR A 259 -1.88 3.01 16.52
CA THR A 259 -1.54 1.73 17.18
C THR A 259 -1.33 0.59 16.19
N ARG A 260 -2.02 0.65 15.04
CA ARG A 260 -1.86 -0.29 13.92
C ARG A 260 -0.67 0.06 13.01
N ILE A 261 -0.50 1.33 12.69
CA ILE A 261 0.49 1.80 11.69
C ILE A 261 1.92 1.78 12.26
N LEU A 262 2.12 2.24 13.50
CA LEU A 262 3.46 2.45 14.05
C LEU A 262 4.29 1.16 14.15
N PRO A 263 3.75 0.01 14.61
CA PRO A 263 4.55 -1.21 14.70
C PRO A 263 5.06 -1.67 13.32
N ALA A 264 4.22 -1.53 12.29
CA ALA A 264 4.56 -1.93 10.94
C ALA A 264 5.60 -1.00 10.30
N LEU A 265 5.47 0.33 10.49
CA LEU A 265 6.48 1.28 10.04
C LEU A 265 7.82 1.09 10.78
N SER A 266 7.77 0.88 12.09
CA SER A 266 8.96 0.68 12.93
C SER A 266 9.69 -0.62 12.56
N ALA A 267 8.96 -1.73 12.35
CA ALA A 267 9.52 -2.98 11.87
C ALA A 267 10.16 -2.81 10.48
N PHE A 268 9.47 -2.13 9.55
CA PHE A 268 10.01 -1.86 8.22
C PHE A 268 11.34 -1.08 8.26
N LEU A 269 11.42 -0.02 9.08
CA LEU A 269 12.67 0.75 9.23
C LEU A 269 13.78 -0.09 9.89
N THR A 270 13.42 -0.90 10.90
CA THR A 270 14.36 -1.82 11.57
C THR A 270 14.94 -2.84 10.59
N ASP A 271 14.10 -3.43 9.74
CA ASP A 271 14.50 -4.43 8.74
C ASP A 271 15.44 -3.85 7.68
N LEU A 272 15.39 -2.53 7.46
CA LEU A 272 16.31 -1.79 6.58
C LEU A 272 17.59 -1.37 7.30
N GLY A 273 17.72 -1.63 8.60
CA GLY A 273 18.83 -1.15 9.42
C GLY A 273 18.81 0.37 9.67
N VAL A 274 17.65 1.02 9.51
CA VAL A 274 17.49 2.46 9.72
C VAL A 274 17.21 2.74 11.20
N GLU A 275 18.10 3.50 11.82
CA GLU A 275 17.85 4.05 13.16
C GLU A 275 16.68 5.02 13.11
N HIS A 276 15.70 4.84 13.98
CA HIS A 276 14.52 5.69 13.98
C HIS A 276 13.95 5.89 15.38
N GLN A 277 13.19 6.97 15.51
CA GLN A 277 12.35 7.27 16.67
C GLN A 277 10.96 7.69 16.21
N VAL A 278 9.97 7.54 17.08
CA VAL A 278 8.61 8.00 16.83
C VAL A 278 8.26 9.05 17.88
N VAL A 279 7.80 10.23 17.47
CA VAL A 279 7.38 11.29 18.39
C VAL A 279 5.96 11.71 18.05
N LEU A 280 4.99 11.35 18.89
CA LEU A 280 3.59 11.71 18.66
C LEU A 280 3.04 12.59 19.79
N GLY A 281 2.37 13.67 19.40
CA GLY A 281 1.66 14.55 20.32
C GLY A 281 0.15 14.31 20.35
N ILE A 282 -0.49 14.66 21.46
CA ILE A 282 -1.95 14.86 21.51
C ILE A 282 -2.26 16.35 21.36
N GLY A 283 -3.26 16.69 20.54
CA GLY A 283 -3.73 18.06 20.37
C GLY A 283 -4.45 18.53 21.64
N ASP A 284 -3.79 19.38 22.42
CA ASP A 284 -4.27 19.92 23.69
C ASP A 284 -4.53 21.44 23.63
N PHE A 285 -4.32 22.04 22.46
CA PHE A 285 -4.51 23.47 22.22
C PHE A 285 -5.99 23.87 22.15
N GLU A 286 -6.93 22.93 22.00
CA GLU A 286 -8.37 23.20 22.10
C GLU A 286 -8.82 23.51 23.53
N ALA A 287 -7.97 23.24 24.54
CA ALA A 287 -8.24 23.56 25.94
C ALA A 287 -8.37 25.07 26.22
N ASP A 288 -8.04 25.95 25.26
CA ASP A 288 -8.24 27.39 25.34
C ASP A 288 -9.53 27.87 24.62
N ASN A 289 -10.32 26.97 24.04
CA ASN A 289 -11.56 27.32 23.35
C ASN A 289 -12.77 26.96 24.22
N GLN A 290 -13.42 27.98 24.78
CA GLN A 290 -14.58 27.80 25.67
C GLN A 290 -15.74 27.05 24.99
N ASP A 291 -16.00 27.31 23.70
CA ASP A 291 -17.08 26.63 22.98
C ASP A 291 -16.83 25.12 22.90
N ILE A 292 -15.58 24.71 22.71
CA ILE A 292 -15.19 23.29 22.67
C ILE A 292 -15.31 22.68 24.07
N LEU A 293 -14.81 23.36 25.11
CA LEU A 293 -14.90 22.89 26.50
C LEU A 293 -16.36 22.69 26.94
N ASP A 294 -17.23 23.63 26.61
CA ASP A 294 -18.66 23.56 26.88
C ASP A 294 -19.30 22.39 26.14
N GLN A 295 -18.96 22.21 24.85
CA GLN A 295 -19.48 21.13 24.02
C GLN A 295 -19.11 19.74 24.55
N VAL A 296 -17.84 19.55 24.96
CA VAL A 296 -17.36 18.25 25.50
C VAL A 296 -17.63 18.08 27.00
N GLY A 297 -18.19 19.11 27.66
CA GLY A 297 -18.64 19.07 29.04
C GLY A 297 -17.53 18.95 30.09
N VAL A 298 -16.37 19.57 29.85
CA VAL A 298 -15.23 19.59 30.81
C VAL A 298 -14.65 20.99 30.95
N ASP A 299 -14.00 21.28 32.07
CA ASP A 299 -13.18 22.49 32.19
C ASP A 299 -11.76 22.25 31.62
N ARG A 300 -10.99 23.34 31.51
CA ARG A 300 -9.62 23.32 31.00
C ARG A 300 -8.70 22.36 31.77
N THR A 301 -8.85 22.26 33.09
CA THR A 301 -8.00 21.40 33.94
C THR A 301 -8.30 19.93 33.66
N GLU A 302 -9.58 19.57 33.61
CA GLU A 302 -10.01 18.22 33.30
C GLU A 302 -9.69 17.83 31.85
N PHE A 303 -9.74 18.76 30.90
CA PHE A 303 -9.34 18.53 29.51
C PHE A 303 -7.88 18.06 29.42
N PHE A 304 -6.94 18.78 30.05
CA PHE A 304 -5.53 18.37 30.10
C PHE A 304 -5.34 17.04 30.83
N ALA A 305 -6.05 16.83 31.94
CA ALA A 305 -5.98 15.59 32.69
C ALA A 305 -6.43 14.39 31.85
N ARG A 306 -7.48 14.52 31.04
CA ARG A 306 -7.96 13.49 30.11
C ARG A 306 -6.97 13.25 28.97
N CYS A 307 -6.42 14.30 28.37
CA CYS A 307 -5.40 14.16 27.34
C CYS A 307 -4.18 13.38 27.83
N ARG A 308 -3.67 13.66 29.03
CA ARG A 308 -2.58 12.90 29.64
C ARG A 308 -2.92 11.43 29.88
N ARG A 309 -4.13 11.15 30.35
CA ARG A 309 -4.61 9.76 30.52
C ARG A 309 -4.74 9.05 29.17
N SER A 310 -5.21 9.74 28.13
CA SER A 310 -5.24 9.21 26.76
C SER A 310 -3.86 8.91 26.20
N LEU A 311 -2.84 9.74 26.48
CA LEU A 311 -1.46 9.44 26.10
C LEU A 311 -0.96 8.15 26.78
N GLU A 312 -1.24 7.97 28.06
CA GLU A 312 -0.89 6.75 28.79
C GLU A 312 -1.64 5.52 28.24
N ALA A 313 -2.94 5.65 27.96
CA ALA A 313 -3.71 4.59 27.32
C ALA A 313 -3.14 4.22 25.94
N PHE A 314 -2.74 5.21 25.14
CA PHE A 314 -2.12 5.00 23.84
C PHE A 314 -0.74 4.31 23.99
N ARG A 315 0.07 4.74 24.96
CA ARG A 315 1.37 4.09 25.27
C ARG A 315 1.20 2.60 25.51
N GLN A 316 0.20 2.22 26.31
CA GLN A 316 -0.08 0.82 26.65
C GLN A 316 -0.60 0.01 25.45
N ALA A 317 -1.24 0.67 24.49
CA ALA A 317 -1.76 0.03 23.28
C ALA A 317 -0.69 -0.17 22.19
N VAL A 318 0.44 0.54 22.25
CA VAL A 318 1.56 0.39 21.30
C VAL A 318 2.60 -0.57 21.88
N PRO A 319 3.10 -1.56 21.10
CA PRO A 319 4.18 -2.44 21.53
C PRO A 319 5.44 -1.68 21.99
N GLU A 320 6.06 -2.15 23.07
CA GLU A 320 7.29 -1.56 23.64
C GLU A 320 8.48 -1.56 22.66
N THR A 321 8.43 -2.39 21.61
CA THR A 321 9.45 -2.44 20.55
C THR A 321 9.46 -1.18 19.68
N VAL A 322 8.40 -0.39 19.68
CA VAL A 322 8.35 0.88 18.96
C VAL A 322 9.06 1.95 19.80
N PRO A 323 10.10 2.63 19.29
CA PRO A 323 10.83 3.68 19.99
C PRO A 323 10.02 4.98 20.08
N LEU A 324 8.91 4.92 20.82
CA LEU A 324 7.89 5.96 20.89
C LEU A 324 8.18 6.97 22.02
N GLN A 325 8.05 8.24 21.72
CA GLN A 325 7.94 9.37 22.65
C GLN A 325 6.55 9.99 22.49
N LEU A 326 5.93 10.32 23.62
CA LEU A 326 4.61 10.93 23.67
C LEU A 326 4.68 12.25 24.42
N GLU A 327 3.85 13.20 23.99
CA GLU A 327 3.85 14.55 24.53
C GLU A 327 2.50 15.24 24.33
N MET A 328 2.26 16.29 25.11
CA MET A 328 1.24 17.27 24.87
C MET A 328 1.75 18.27 23.83
N CYS A 329 1.05 18.44 22.70
CA CYS A 329 1.53 19.28 21.59
C CYS A 329 1.85 20.70 22.03
N TRP A 330 1.01 21.27 22.89
CA TRP A 330 1.16 22.60 23.43
C TRP A 330 1.93 22.61 24.75
N GLU A 331 1.48 21.87 25.78
CA GLU A 331 2.06 21.96 27.12
C GLU A 331 3.54 21.52 27.17
N ASP A 332 3.93 20.49 26.40
CA ASP A 332 5.27 19.91 26.46
C ASP A 332 6.20 20.39 25.34
N ARG A 333 5.68 20.59 24.11
CA ARG A 333 6.50 20.93 22.92
C ARG A 333 6.43 22.40 22.52
N ALA A 334 5.24 22.87 22.15
CA ALA A 334 5.13 24.14 21.45
C ALA A 334 5.20 25.35 22.39
N GLY A 335 4.58 25.25 23.57
CA GLY A 335 4.51 26.32 24.56
C GLY A 335 4.08 27.66 23.95
N ASP A 336 4.82 28.72 24.26
CA ASP A 336 4.52 30.08 23.79
C ASP A 336 4.76 30.28 22.28
N ARG A 337 5.34 29.30 21.57
CA ARG A 337 5.57 29.39 20.10
C ARG A 337 4.32 29.08 19.28
N LEU A 338 3.39 28.27 19.80
CA LEU A 338 2.26 27.76 19.01
C LEU A 338 1.40 28.89 18.46
N ARG A 339 0.94 29.80 19.32
CA ARG A 339 -0.01 30.86 18.94
C ARG A 339 0.62 31.87 17.98
N PRO A 340 1.81 32.45 18.23
CA PRO A 340 2.43 33.37 17.28
C PRO A 340 2.63 32.77 15.89
N TYR A 341 3.07 31.51 15.80
CA TYR A 341 3.26 30.83 14.51
C TYR A 341 1.93 30.53 13.83
N SER A 342 0.95 30.04 14.60
CA SER A 342 -0.38 29.72 14.09
C SER A 342 -1.09 30.95 13.56
N ASP A 343 -1.08 32.05 14.32
CA ASP A 343 -1.73 33.31 13.94
C ASP A 343 -1.05 33.90 12.70
N ALA A 344 0.28 33.89 12.63
CA ALA A 344 1.02 34.37 11.46
C ALA A 344 0.68 33.54 10.19
N ALA A 345 0.56 32.22 10.31
CA ALA A 345 0.20 31.35 9.21
C ALA A 345 -1.28 31.56 8.79
N PHE A 346 -2.18 31.69 9.75
CA PHE A 346 -3.60 31.97 9.51
C PHE A 346 -3.81 33.29 8.75
N GLU A 347 -3.21 34.39 9.20
CA GLU A 347 -3.34 35.70 8.55
C GLU A 347 -2.83 35.67 7.09
N ARG A 348 -1.75 34.95 6.83
CA ARG A 348 -1.23 34.75 5.47
C ARG A 348 -2.18 33.95 4.61
N MET A 349 -2.72 32.84 5.12
CA MET A 349 -3.67 32.01 4.37
C MET A 349 -4.98 32.75 4.08
N MET A 350 -5.46 33.56 5.02
CA MET A 350 -6.60 34.46 4.82
C MET A 350 -6.34 35.49 3.72
N ALA A 351 -5.09 35.94 3.55
CA ALA A 351 -4.66 36.81 2.46
C ALA A 351 -4.38 36.07 1.13
N GLY A 352 -4.58 34.75 1.07
CA GLY A 352 -4.34 33.92 -0.12
C GLY A 352 -2.89 33.45 -0.30
N ASP A 353 -2.02 33.72 0.67
CA ASP A 353 -0.65 33.21 0.72
C ASP A 353 -0.63 31.87 1.46
N PHE A 354 -0.41 30.79 0.71
CA PHE A 354 -0.38 29.41 1.22
C PHE A 354 1.05 28.88 1.37
N GLY A 355 2.05 29.77 1.44
CA GLY A 355 3.45 29.40 1.63
C GLY A 355 3.94 28.38 0.60
N GLU A 356 4.65 27.36 1.07
CA GLU A 356 5.26 26.34 0.21
C GLU A 356 4.29 25.23 -0.22
N MET A 357 3.03 25.24 0.23
CA MET A 357 2.07 24.17 -0.06
C MET A 357 1.87 23.94 -1.57
N ARG A 358 1.83 25.01 -2.38
CA ARG A 358 1.63 24.92 -3.84
C ARG A 358 2.79 24.24 -4.56
N THR A 359 3.97 24.24 -3.95
CA THR A 359 5.14 23.54 -4.51
C THR A 359 5.00 22.03 -4.38
N VAL A 360 4.24 21.54 -3.40
CA VAL A 360 4.02 20.11 -3.18
C VAL A 360 2.68 19.65 -3.78
N PHE A 361 1.64 20.48 -3.65
CA PHE A 361 0.26 20.15 -4.03
C PHE A 361 -0.23 21.08 -5.15
N PRO A 362 -0.11 20.66 -6.44
CA PRO A 362 -0.56 21.48 -7.57
C PRO A 362 -2.09 21.64 -7.63
N ASP A 363 -2.85 20.80 -6.92
CA ASP A 363 -4.30 20.83 -6.80
C ASP A 363 -4.82 21.65 -5.60
N LEU A 364 -3.93 22.40 -4.91
CA LEU A 364 -4.26 23.07 -3.65
C LEU A 364 -5.46 24.01 -3.78
N ASP A 365 -5.54 24.85 -4.81
CA ASP A 365 -6.60 25.86 -4.91
C ASP A 365 -7.99 25.21 -5.03
N ALA A 366 -8.11 24.14 -5.83
CA ALA A 366 -9.35 23.36 -5.96
C ALA A 366 -9.72 22.66 -4.64
N ILE A 367 -8.73 22.33 -3.83
CA ILE A 367 -8.94 21.74 -2.51
C ILE A 367 -9.45 22.79 -1.52
N ILE A 368 -8.82 23.97 -1.45
CA ILE A 368 -9.27 25.05 -0.57
C ILE A 368 -10.72 25.45 -0.86
N GLU A 369 -11.12 25.45 -2.14
CA GLU A 369 -12.50 25.76 -2.54
C GLU A 369 -13.52 24.73 -2.03
N ARG A 370 -13.18 23.43 -2.04
CA ARG A 370 -14.13 22.35 -1.69
C ARG A 370 -14.15 21.97 -0.21
N ILE A 371 -13.06 22.19 0.54
CA ILE A 371 -12.95 21.75 1.95
C ILE A 371 -14.13 22.30 2.79
N PRO A 372 -14.55 23.57 2.71
CA PRO A 372 -15.66 24.06 3.54
C PRO A 372 -16.94 23.22 3.39
N GLY A 373 -17.34 22.91 2.15
CA GLY A 373 -18.51 22.06 1.89
C GLY A 373 -18.33 20.62 2.40
N GLN A 374 -17.12 20.06 2.32
CA GLN A 374 -16.82 18.70 2.79
C GLN A 374 -16.84 18.58 4.31
N TYR A 375 -16.39 19.61 5.03
CA TYR A 375 -16.19 19.56 6.48
C TYR A 375 -17.26 20.31 7.28
N LYS A 376 -18.20 21.01 6.63
CA LYS A 376 -19.28 21.76 7.28
C LYS A 376 -19.99 20.99 8.39
N THR A 377 -20.56 19.82 8.06
CA THR A 377 -21.30 19.01 9.05
C THR A 377 -20.43 18.53 10.22
N PHE A 378 -19.12 18.42 10.03
CA PHE A 378 -18.19 18.09 11.10
C PHE A 378 -18.02 19.27 12.06
N TYR A 379 -17.79 20.48 11.54
CA TYR A 379 -17.64 21.66 12.38
C TYR A 379 -18.94 22.09 13.05
N GLU A 380 -20.09 21.93 12.37
CA GLU A 380 -21.40 22.22 12.99
C GLU A 380 -21.65 21.35 14.23
N ARG A 381 -21.24 20.07 14.19
CA ARG A 381 -21.27 19.20 15.37
C ARG A 381 -20.25 19.63 16.42
N TRP A 382 -19.04 19.99 15.99
CA TRP A 382 -17.97 20.37 16.91
C TRP A 382 -18.26 21.65 17.69
N PHE A 383 -18.96 22.61 17.08
CA PHE A 383 -19.37 23.87 17.71
C PHE A 383 -20.84 23.87 18.18
N GLY A 384 -21.58 22.76 18.00
CA GLY A 384 -22.97 22.62 18.43
C GLY A 384 -23.97 23.57 17.76
N ARG A 385 -23.69 24.07 16.54
CA ARG A 385 -24.54 25.04 15.83
C ARG A 385 -24.35 25.02 14.32
N ASP A 386 -25.34 25.52 13.58
CA ASP A 386 -25.23 25.75 12.14
C ASP A 386 -24.16 26.80 11.83
N MET A 387 -23.44 26.61 10.72
CA MET A 387 -22.34 27.49 10.32
C MET A 387 -22.44 27.91 8.85
N ALA A 388 -22.07 29.15 8.56
CA ALA A 388 -21.96 29.61 7.17
C ALA A 388 -20.66 29.09 6.52
N ASP A 389 -20.63 28.88 5.20
CA ASP A 389 -19.46 28.31 4.54
C ASP A 389 -18.18 29.16 4.72
N ARG A 390 -18.34 30.49 4.78
CA ARG A 390 -17.24 31.41 5.11
C ARG A 390 -16.71 31.19 6.51
N GLU A 391 -17.59 30.98 7.48
CA GLU A 391 -17.22 30.73 8.87
C GLU A 391 -16.52 29.37 9.01
N VAL A 392 -17.01 28.35 8.31
CA VAL A 392 -16.35 27.05 8.23
C VAL A 392 -14.95 27.19 7.63
N LEU A 393 -14.78 27.99 6.56
CA LEU A 393 -13.47 28.27 5.98
C LEU A 393 -12.54 28.96 6.98
N GLU A 394 -13.03 29.97 7.72
CA GLU A 394 -12.23 30.66 8.74
C GLU A 394 -11.75 29.69 9.84
N VAL A 395 -12.62 28.77 10.30
CA VAL A 395 -12.23 27.72 11.26
C VAL A 395 -11.20 26.76 10.66
N ILE A 396 -11.40 26.31 9.41
CA ILE A 396 -10.43 25.45 8.71
C ILE A 396 -9.07 26.12 8.62
N LEU A 397 -9.01 27.39 8.23
CA LEU A 397 -7.75 28.12 8.07
C LEU A 397 -7.10 28.40 9.43
N LYS A 398 -7.89 28.59 10.49
CA LYS A 398 -7.34 28.68 11.85
C LYS A 398 -6.66 27.37 12.24
N GLN A 399 -7.31 26.23 12.01
CA GLN A 399 -6.67 24.93 12.22
C GLN A 399 -5.45 24.74 11.32
N ALA A 400 -5.53 25.16 10.05
CA ALA A 400 -4.40 25.11 9.14
C ALA A 400 -3.19 25.86 9.69
N GLY A 401 -3.42 27.00 10.36
CA GLY A 401 -2.40 27.71 11.11
C GLY A 401 -1.77 26.86 12.20
N GLU A 402 -2.57 26.12 12.98
CA GLU A 402 -2.09 25.21 14.02
C GLU A 402 -1.24 24.06 13.44
N TYR A 403 -1.67 23.44 12.34
CA TYR A 403 -0.88 22.43 11.61
C TYR A 403 0.44 22.99 11.08
N ALA A 404 0.40 24.18 10.47
CA ALA A 404 1.59 24.87 9.97
C ALA A 404 2.58 25.21 11.10
N ALA A 405 2.06 25.67 12.25
CA ALA A 405 2.86 25.98 13.43
C ALA A 405 3.52 24.72 14.03
N LEU A 406 2.77 23.62 14.15
CA LEU A 406 3.32 22.34 14.60
C LEU A 406 4.39 21.81 13.65
N ALA A 407 4.19 21.92 12.34
CA ALA A 407 5.20 21.54 11.35
C ALA A 407 6.48 22.38 11.49
N GLN A 408 6.35 23.71 11.59
CA GLN A 408 7.45 24.63 11.82
C GLN A 408 8.25 24.25 13.08
N ILE A 409 7.56 24.06 14.21
CA ILE A 409 8.17 23.69 15.50
C ILE A 409 8.83 22.32 15.42
N THR A 410 8.20 21.35 14.75
CA THR A 410 8.77 20.01 14.56
C THR A 410 10.08 20.07 13.80
N ILE A 411 10.16 20.90 12.74
CA ILE A 411 11.40 21.07 11.97
C ILE A 411 12.48 21.76 12.80
N GLU A 412 12.12 22.78 13.58
CA GLU A 412 13.04 23.49 14.46
C GLU A 412 13.63 22.56 15.54
N ASP A 413 12.80 21.70 16.14
CA ASP A 413 13.19 20.88 17.28
C ASP A 413 13.82 19.54 16.88
N LEU A 414 13.34 18.91 15.78
CA LEU A 414 13.73 17.55 15.37
C LEU A 414 14.54 17.53 14.06
N GLY A 415 14.69 18.67 13.38
CA GLY A 415 15.39 18.77 12.11
C GLY A 415 14.55 18.36 10.90
N ARG A 416 15.23 18.09 9.79
CA ARG A 416 14.60 17.91 8.46
C ARG A 416 14.43 16.47 8.04
N ASP A 417 15.00 15.52 8.77
CA ASP A 417 14.88 14.08 8.48
C ASP A 417 13.69 13.49 9.23
N VAL A 418 12.56 14.20 9.07
CA VAL A 418 11.28 13.92 9.69
C VAL A 418 10.28 13.50 8.62
N ILE A 419 9.52 12.45 8.90
CA ILE A 419 8.30 12.11 8.17
C ILE A 419 7.11 12.40 9.09
N MET A 420 6.29 13.37 8.72
CA MET A 420 5.03 13.66 9.41
C MET A 420 4.03 12.53 9.17
N LEU A 421 3.59 11.90 10.24
CA LEU A 421 2.48 10.97 10.28
C LEU A 421 1.20 11.74 10.55
N ALA A 422 0.30 11.65 9.60
CA ALA A 422 -0.89 12.45 9.59
C ALA A 422 -2.14 11.56 9.63
N GLY A 423 -3.13 12.01 10.40
CA GLY A 423 -4.37 11.30 10.63
C GLY A 423 -5.31 11.29 9.44
N ASP A 424 -6.54 10.89 9.71
CA ASP A 424 -7.56 10.45 8.77
C ASP A 424 -8.21 11.52 7.87
N ARG A 425 -7.53 12.67 7.70
CA ARG A 425 -7.97 13.84 6.90
C ARG A 425 -6.90 14.28 5.89
N PRO A 426 -6.84 13.62 4.73
CA PRO A 426 -5.84 13.91 3.71
C PRO A 426 -5.74 15.39 3.31
N GLU A 427 -6.88 16.07 3.21
CA GLU A 427 -6.96 17.49 2.87
C GLU A 427 -6.23 18.39 3.87
N MET A 428 -6.44 18.15 5.17
CA MET A 428 -5.85 18.98 6.24
C MET A 428 -4.33 18.77 6.35
N ASN A 429 -3.85 17.56 6.04
CA ASN A 429 -2.43 17.21 6.18
C ASN A 429 -1.51 18.00 5.23
N ARG A 430 -2.07 18.67 4.23
CA ARG A 430 -1.34 19.54 3.30
C ARG A 430 -0.79 20.80 4.00
N PHE A 431 -1.45 21.25 5.06
CA PHE A 431 -1.06 22.43 5.82
C PHE A 431 0.29 22.28 6.52
N ASN A 432 0.74 21.03 6.75
CA ASN A 432 2.09 20.75 7.25
C ASN A 432 3.20 21.27 6.31
N CYS A 433 2.90 21.43 5.01
CA CYS A 433 3.84 21.96 4.02
C CYS A 433 3.79 23.49 3.88
N PHE A 434 3.08 24.21 4.75
CA PHE A 434 3.05 25.68 4.73
C PHE A 434 4.44 26.32 4.94
N PRO A 435 5.19 25.98 6.01
CA PRO A 435 6.48 26.64 6.26
C PRO A 435 7.55 26.23 5.26
N GLU A 436 7.62 24.94 4.92
CA GLU A 436 8.47 24.39 3.88
C GLU A 436 7.96 23.01 3.40
N PRO A 437 8.44 22.48 2.25
CA PRO A 437 8.09 21.14 1.80
C PRO A 437 8.49 20.05 2.81
N LEU A 438 7.52 19.39 3.41
CA LEU A 438 7.74 18.41 4.49
C LEU A 438 7.21 17.02 4.11
N ALA A 439 8.05 15.99 4.30
CA ALA A 439 7.67 14.61 4.03
C ALA A 439 6.49 14.22 4.93
N THR A 440 5.39 13.75 4.34
CA THR A 440 4.16 13.44 5.07
C THR A 440 3.55 12.14 4.55
N LEU A 441 3.19 11.24 5.46
CA LEU A 441 2.40 10.05 5.21
C LEU A 441 1.06 10.17 5.92
N CYS A 442 -0.02 9.81 5.24
CA CYS A 442 -1.38 9.98 5.73
C CYS A 442 -2.08 8.64 5.87
N ALA A 443 -2.71 8.38 7.01
CA ALA A 443 -3.60 7.24 7.18
C ALA A 443 -4.93 7.45 6.42
N LYS A 444 -5.53 6.38 5.90
CA LYS A 444 -6.94 6.36 5.48
C LYS A 444 -7.79 6.01 6.70
N ARG A 445 -9.04 6.50 6.72
CA ARG A 445 -10.06 6.03 7.65
C ARG A 445 -10.20 4.51 7.56
N ALA A 446 -9.73 3.82 8.59
CA ALA A 446 -9.79 2.38 8.76
C ALA A 446 -9.87 2.10 10.25
N TYR A 447 -11.10 2.09 10.77
CA TYR A 447 -11.48 1.91 12.16
C TYR A 447 -12.17 0.57 12.38
#